data_AF-A0A3M1SJN6-F1
#
_entry.id   AF-A0A3M1SJN6-F1
#
_cell.length_a   1.000
_cell.length_b   1.000
_cell.length_c   1.000
_cell.angle_alpha   90.00
_cell.angle_beta   90.00
_cell.angle_gamma   90.00
#
_symmetry.space_group_name_H-M   'P 1'
#
loop_
_entity.id
_entity.type
_entity.pdbx_description
1 polymer ?
#
loop_
_entity_poly.entity_id
_entity_poly.type
_entity_poly.pdbx_seq_one_letter_code
_entity_poly.pdbx_strand_id
1 'polypeptide(L)' 'RYLASALRKLQWASERVPLQANPATSHLFIVNPLSGKNLMKLFSTHPPIEERIARLEAMSLCP' A
#
# COMPACT_ATOMS: atom_id res chain seq x y z
N ARG A 1 -9.35 8.90 9.67
CA ARG A 1 -10.34 7.89 9.20
C ARG A 1 -10.56 7.86 7.68
N TYR A 2 -10.89 8.95 7.00
CA TYR A 2 -11.19 8.93 5.54
C TYR A 2 -10.03 8.40 4.68
N LEU A 3 -8.79 8.84 4.96
CA LEU A 3 -7.62 8.41 4.21
C LEU A 3 -7.34 6.90 4.35
N ALA A 4 -7.42 6.35 5.56
CA ALA A 4 -7.24 4.91 5.79
C ALA A 4 -8.26 4.07 5.00
N SER A 5 -9.52 4.51 4.96
CA SER A 5 -10.57 3.87 4.16
C SER A 5 -10.31 3.96 2.66
N ALA A 6 -9.83 5.11 2.16
CA ALA A 6 -9.48 5.28 0.75
C ALA A 6 -8.32 4.34 0.34
N LEU A 7 -7.28 4.24 1.17
CA LEU A 7 -6.15 3.34 0.92
C LEU A 7 -6.58 1.87 0.88
N ARG A 8 -7.48 1.44 1.77
CA ARG A 8 -8.06 0.08 1.72
C ARG A 8 -8.77 -0.21 0.41
N LYS A 9 -9.56 0.75 -0.10
CA LYS A 9 -10.28 0.60 -1.37
C LYS A 9 -9.33 0.46 -2.55
N LEU A 10 -8.26 1.26 -2.56
CA LEU A 10 -7.24 1.20 -3.61
C LEU A 10 -6.49 -0.14 -3.61
N GLN A 11 -6.08 -0.61 -2.43
CA GLN A 11 -5.44 -1.92 -2.27
C GLN A 11 -6.34 -3.04 -2.81
N TRP A 12 -7.58 -3.09 -2.33
CA TRP A 12 -8.54 -4.11 -2.72
C TRP A 12 -8.84 -4.11 -4.22
N ALA A 13 -8.97 -2.93 -4.83
CA ALA A 13 -9.15 -2.81 -6.28
C ALA A 13 -7.92 -3.31 -7.05
N SER A 14 -6.71 -2.99 -6.58
CA SER A 14 -5.45 -3.42 -7.20
C SER A 14 -5.24 -4.94 -7.12
N GLU A 15 -5.68 -5.59 -6.05
CA GLU A 15 -5.60 -7.05 -5.90
C GLU A 15 -6.56 -7.78 -6.85
N ARG A 16 -7.73 -7.17 -7.11
CA ARG A 16 -8.76 -7.72 -8.01
C ARG A 16 -8.43 -7.56 -9.49
N VAL A 17 -7.68 -6.52 -9.84
CA VAL A 17 -7.26 -6.23 -11.21
C VAL A 17 -5.74 -6.10 -11.25
N PRO A 18 -5.01 -7.24 -11.17
CA PRO A 18 -3.55 -7.22 -11.12
C PRO A 18 -3.00 -6.72 -12.46
N LEU A 19 -2.22 -5.64 -12.41
CA LEU A 19 -1.48 -5.15 -13.56
C LEU A 19 -0.11 -5.85 -13.62
N GLN A 20 0.31 -6.27 -14.81
CA GLN A 20 1.69 -6.65 -15.06
C GLN A 20 2.56 -5.40 -15.08
N ALA A 21 3.07 -4.99 -13.92
CA ALA A 21 3.97 -3.84 -13.82
C ALA A 21 5.43 -4.26 -13.95
N ASN A 22 6.20 -3.47 -14.68
CA ASN A 22 7.65 -3.58 -14.68
C ASN A 22 8.20 -3.12 -13.31
N PRO A 23 9.05 -3.92 -12.63
CA PRO A 23 9.70 -3.52 -11.38
C PRO A 23 10.38 -2.14 -11.45
N ALA A 24 10.97 -1.79 -12.59
CA ALA A 24 11.62 -0.50 -12.81
C ALA A 24 10.63 0.68 -12.70
N THR A 25 9.34 0.46 -12.97
CA THR A 25 8.28 1.49 -12.90
C THR A 25 7.44 1.41 -11.63
N SER A 26 7.74 0.48 -10.71
CA SER A 26 6.92 0.23 -9.50
C SER A 26 6.70 1.45 -8.61
N HIS A 27 7.67 2.38 -8.58
CA HIS A 27 7.63 3.62 -7.80
C HIS A 27 6.66 4.68 -8.35
N LEU A 28 6.15 4.51 -9.58
CA LEU A 28 5.12 5.38 -10.16
C LEU A 28 3.70 5.01 -9.71
N PHE A 29 3.53 3.83 -9.11
CA PHE A 29 2.22 3.33 -8.71
C PHE A 29 1.86 3.72 -7.28
N ILE A 30 0.62 4.15 -7.08
CA ILE A 30 0.07 4.45 -5.75
C ILE A 30 -0.01 3.19 -4.88
N VAL A 31 -0.33 2.06 -5.51
CA VAL A 31 -0.32 0.72 -4.93
C VAL A 31 0.64 -0.11 -5.76
N ASN A 32 1.75 -0.56 -5.17
CA ASN A 32 2.73 -1.36 -5.89
C ASN A 32 2.15 -2.77 -6.14
N PRO A 33 1.88 -3.16 -7.40
CA PRO A 33 1.27 -4.46 -7.72
C PRO A 33 2.23 -5.64 -7.47
N LEU A 34 3.51 -5.36 -7.20
CA LEU A 34 4.54 -6.34 -6.85
C LEU A 34 4.74 -6.49 -5.33
N SER A 35 4.01 -5.72 -4.51
CA SER A 35 4.21 -5.60 -3.06
C SER A 35 3.82 -6.83 -2.25
N GLY A 36 3.12 -7.81 -2.84
CA GLY A 36 2.68 -9.03 -2.15
C GLY A 36 3.80 -10.02 -1.77
N LYS A 37 5.07 -9.69 -2.04
CA LYS A 37 6.22 -10.52 -1.67
C LYS A 37 6.97 -9.89 -0.50
N ASN A 38 6.78 -10.48 0.69
CA ASN A 38 7.36 -10.10 2.00
C ASN A 38 8.89 -9.80 2.01
N LEU A 39 9.62 -10.15 0.95
CA LEU A 39 11.06 -9.90 0.81
C LEU A 39 11.41 -8.44 0.44
N MET A 40 10.45 -7.62 0.01
CA MET A 40 10.73 -6.22 -0.41
C MET A 40 10.71 -5.20 0.74
N LYS A 41 10.32 -5.62 1.96
CA LYS A 41 10.22 -4.73 3.13
C LYS A 41 11.56 -4.11 3.53
N LEU A 42 12.68 -4.79 3.22
CA LEU A 42 14.03 -4.34 3.55
C LEU A 42 14.60 -3.27 2.60
N PHE A 43 14.01 -3.10 1.41
CA PHE A 43 14.50 -2.16 0.39
C PHE A 43 13.46 -1.10 -0.02
N SER A 44 12.34 -1.02 0.70
CA SER A 44 11.27 -0.09 0.37
C SER A 44 11.53 1.27 1.04
N THR A 45 11.63 2.34 0.24
CA THR A 45 11.70 3.73 0.73
C THR A 45 10.36 4.22 1.30
N HIS A 46 9.29 3.47 1.09
CA HIS A 46 7.97 3.73 1.62
C HIS A 46 7.42 2.49 2.34
N PRO A 47 6.75 2.67 3.49
CA PRO A 47 6.12 1.55 4.18
C PRO A 47 4.99 0.96 3.32
N PRO A 48 4.74 -0.36 3.42
CA PRO A 48 3.65 -1.01 2.70
C PRO A 48 2.29 -0.45 3.11
N ILE A 49 1.28 -0.62 2.25
CA ILE A 49 -0.01 0.06 2.38
C ILE A 49 -0.78 -0.36 3.64
N GLU A 50 -0.63 -1.61 4.08
CA GLU A 50 -1.21 -2.15 5.31
C GLU A 50 -0.64 -1.42 6.54
N GLU A 51 0.67 -1.17 6.53
CA GLU A 51 1.36 -0.45 7.60
C GLU A 51 0.98 1.04 7.61
N ARG A 52 0.77 1.62 6.42
CA ARG A 52 0.22 2.99 6.28
C ARG A 52 -1.19 3.07 6.88
N ILE A 53 -2.05 2.10 6.59
CA ILE A 53 -3.41 2.02 7.13
C ILE A 53 -3.36 1.90 8.66
N ALA A 54 -2.57 0.97 9.19
CA ALA A 54 -2.45 0.75 10.62
C ALA A 54 -2.00 2.02 11.37
N ARG A 55 -0.99 2.74 10.84
CA ARG A 55 -0.56 4.03 11.40
C ARG A 55 -1.67 5.07 11.40
N LEU A 56 -2.39 5.23 10.27
CA LEU A 56 -3.47 6.19 10.16
C LEU A 56 -4.65 5.88 11.09
N GLU A 57 -4.91 4.60 11.36
CA GLU A 57 -5.92 4.17 12.32
C GLU A 57 -5.47 4.47 13.76
N ALA A 58 -4.23 4.14 14.10
CA ALA A 58 -3.63 4.45 15.41
C ALA A 58 -3.65 5.96 15.70
N MET A 59 -3.29 6.80 14.72
CA MET A 59 -3.36 8.27 14.86
C MET A 59 -4.78 8.77 15.06
N SER A 60 -5.79 8.09 14.52
CA SER A 60 -7.20 8.48 14.67
C SER A 60 -7.87 7.96 15.94
N LEU A 61 -7.19 7.08 16.68
CA LEU A 61 -7.63 6.55 17.97
C LEU A 61 -7.11 7.38 19.15
N CYS A 62 -6.21 8.34 18.91
CA CYS A 62 -5.81 9.35 19.88
C CYS A 62 -6.73 10.58 19.72
N PRO A 63 -7.54 10.94 20.73
CA PRO A 63 -8.33 12.18 20.72
C PRO A 63 -7.47 13.44 20.88
#